data_AF-A0A9X3YQX8-F1
#
_entry.id   AF-A0A9X3YQX8-F1
#
_cell.length_a   1.000
_cell.length_b   1.000
_cell.length_c   1.000
_cell.angle_alpha   90.00
_cell.angle_beta   90.00
_cell.angle_gamma   90.00
#
_symmetry.space_group_name_H-M   'P 1'
#
loop_
_entity.id
_entity.type
_entity.pdbx_description
1 polymer ?
#
loop_
_entity_poly.entity_id
_entity_poly.type
_entity_poly.pdbx_seq_one_letter_code
_entity_poly.pdbx_strand_id
1 'polypeptide(L)'
;MIRRFATAAFALAASAAHAQVTFTVDFDASANVLTADERGNVETHLREAGRRWMQALGITATRAIELRVAVSNVPTANGTSNASSPIGTIAGRTTYEQGVAYELRTGTDPNGAAPDGTVTFGLAYLRNELWFDPAPAARTAPVPANRTDAMSVALHEIGHVLAYNGWADLTTGVPPATYWSTFDRWMQPGAPSVITGPYAVAAWGYAPDVTTGNNKHWGNAALLAAHPARQSLAPVEWAYGAPVPQATCELPPSIDAPPSFAREAAAPDATLIDELMNGVVFYRGTRYDIGALDRALMSDVGLMVDAIFGNGFQ
;
A
#
# COMPACT_ATOMS: atom_id res chain seq x y z
N MET A 1 27.48 -61.08 -14.85
CA MET A 1 26.86 -60.08 -13.97
C MET A 1 27.51 -58.72 -14.24
N ILE A 2 26.93 -57.91 -15.14
CA ILE A 2 27.43 -56.54 -15.41
C ILE A 2 26.43 -55.58 -14.78
N ARG A 3 26.88 -54.85 -13.75
CA ARG A 3 26.10 -53.83 -13.03
C ARG A 3 26.21 -52.50 -13.75
N ARG A 4 25.02 -51.98 -14.10
CA ARG A 4 24.54 -50.58 -14.23
C ARG A 4 25.56 -49.46 -14.00
N PHE A 5 25.49 -48.41 -14.83
CA PHE A 5 25.18 -47.06 -14.37
C PHE A 5 24.43 -46.31 -15.48
N ALA A 6 23.14 -46.07 -15.29
CA ALA A 6 22.37 -45.11 -16.07
C ALA A 6 22.48 -43.76 -15.35
N THR A 7 23.21 -42.83 -15.92
CA THR A 7 23.32 -41.46 -15.42
C THR A 7 22.03 -40.72 -15.79
N ALA A 8 21.10 -40.61 -14.85
CA ALA A 8 19.96 -39.72 -14.98
C ALA A 8 20.45 -38.27 -14.79
N ALA A 9 20.57 -37.53 -15.89
CA ALA A 9 20.78 -36.09 -15.83
C ALA A 9 19.46 -35.42 -15.42
N PHE A 10 19.37 -34.99 -14.16
CA PHE A 10 18.35 -34.03 -13.75
C PHE A 10 18.75 -32.67 -14.32
N ALA A 11 18.05 -32.22 -15.36
CA ALA A 11 18.08 -30.82 -15.76
C ALA A 11 17.40 -30.00 -14.65
N LEU A 12 18.19 -29.30 -13.85
CA LEU A 12 17.71 -28.19 -13.04
C LEU A 12 17.17 -27.14 -14.01
N ALA A 13 15.85 -27.01 -14.10
CA ALA A 13 15.23 -25.85 -14.69
C ALA A 13 15.59 -24.64 -13.81
N ALA A 14 16.60 -23.89 -14.24
CA ALA A 14 16.87 -22.58 -13.68
C ALA A 14 15.68 -21.69 -14.04
N SER A 15 14.89 -21.30 -13.04
CA SER A 15 13.91 -20.22 -13.16
C SER A 15 14.67 -18.90 -13.36
N ALA A 16 15.15 -18.63 -14.57
CA ALA A 16 15.80 -17.39 -14.91
C ALA A 16 14.75 -16.29 -15.15
N ALA A 17 14.82 -15.29 -14.27
CA ALA A 17 14.39 -13.90 -14.42
C ALA A 17 12.90 -13.61 -14.61
N HIS A 18 12.27 -13.03 -13.58
CA HIS A 18 11.29 -11.97 -13.79
C HIS A 18 11.38 -10.92 -12.67
N ALA A 19 12.24 -9.91 -12.88
CA ALA A 19 11.89 -8.56 -12.46
C ALA A 19 11.40 -7.86 -13.73
N GLN A 20 10.09 -7.95 -14.00
CA GLN A 20 9.48 -7.31 -15.17
C GLN A 20 9.30 -5.81 -14.93
N VAL A 21 9.00 -5.41 -13.70
CA VAL A 21 9.07 -4.02 -13.27
C VAL A 21 10.43 -3.76 -12.60
N THR A 22 11.15 -2.74 -13.07
CA THR A 22 12.41 -2.32 -12.49
C THR A 22 12.24 -1.01 -11.75
N PHE A 23 12.54 -1.01 -10.44
CA PHE A 23 12.69 0.23 -9.68
C PHE A 23 14.12 0.72 -9.79
N THR A 24 14.29 1.96 -10.24
CA THR A 24 15.56 2.67 -10.15
C THR A 24 15.49 3.67 -9.00
N VAL A 25 16.61 3.86 -8.31
CA VAL A 25 16.70 4.81 -7.21
C VAL A 25 17.82 5.76 -7.51
N ASP A 26 17.51 7.04 -7.41
CA ASP A 26 18.49 8.09 -7.47
C ASP A 26 18.28 9.06 -6.28
N PHE A 27 19.24 9.93 -6.05
CA PHE A 27 19.30 10.73 -4.83
C PHE A 27 19.32 12.21 -5.16
N ASP A 28 18.38 12.95 -4.56
CA ASP A 28 18.35 14.40 -4.60
C ASP A 28 19.60 15.00 -3.93
N ALA A 29 19.92 16.25 -4.26
CA ALA A 29 21.04 16.97 -3.69
C ALA A 29 20.96 17.08 -2.15
N SER A 30 19.75 17.12 -1.58
CA SER A 30 19.53 17.09 -0.13
C SER A 30 20.11 15.84 0.54
N ALA A 31 20.18 14.72 -0.18
CA ALA A 31 20.75 13.47 0.32
C ALA A 31 22.28 13.41 0.23
N ASN A 32 22.98 14.47 -0.21
CA ASN A 32 24.46 14.52 -0.24
C ASN A 32 25.12 14.39 1.14
N VAL A 33 24.34 14.57 2.20
CA VAL A 33 24.77 14.32 3.59
C VAL A 33 24.89 12.84 3.94
N LEU A 34 24.34 11.94 3.13
CA LEU A 34 24.41 10.50 3.32
C LEU A 34 25.73 9.94 2.79
N THR A 35 26.32 9.01 3.54
CA THR A 35 27.48 8.22 3.14
C THR A 35 27.10 7.24 2.02
N ALA A 36 28.11 6.66 1.36
CA ALA A 36 27.90 5.66 0.32
C ALA A 36 27.15 4.43 0.83
N ASP A 37 27.48 3.96 2.04
CA ASP A 37 26.83 2.80 2.66
C ASP A 37 25.36 3.09 3.02
N GLU A 38 25.07 4.29 3.55
CA GLU A 38 23.69 4.72 3.83
C GLU A 38 22.85 4.76 2.54
N ARG A 39 23.42 5.28 1.44
CA ARG A 39 22.76 5.30 0.13
C ARG A 39 22.51 3.88 -0.39
N GLY A 40 23.50 3.01 -0.32
CA GLY A 40 23.36 1.61 -0.73
C GLY A 40 22.29 0.86 0.06
N ASN A 41 22.21 1.11 1.37
CA ASN A 41 21.17 0.53 2.23
C ASN A 41 19.76 1.03 1.84
N VAL A 42 19.57 2.34 1.66
CA VAL A 42 18.28 2.89 1.23
C VAL A 42 17.87 2.36 -0.14
N GLU A 43 18.79 2.37 -1.10
CA GLU A 43 18.53 1.92 -2.46
C GLU A 43 18.10 0.44 -2.50
N THR A 44 18.83 -0.44 -1.82
CA THR A 44 18.51 -1.88 -1.80
C THR A 44 17.15 -2.16 -1.18
N HIS A 45 16.78 -1.43 -0.13
CA HIS A 45 15.49 -1.60 0.55
C HIS A 45 14.32 -1.08 -0.29
N LEU A 46 14.45 0.09 -0.93
CA LEU A 46 13.39 0.64 -1.78
C LEU A 46 13.18 -0.21 -3.04
N ARG A 47 14.25 -0.68 -3.68
CA ARG A 47 14.15 -1.58 -4.84
C ARG A 47 13.46 -2.89 -4.47
N GLU A 48 13.81 -3.46 -3.32
CA GLU A 48 13.19 -4.70 -2.84
C GLU A 48 11.73 -4.47 -2.40
N ALA A 49 11.40 -3.33 -1.80
CA ALA A 49 10.04 -2.97 -1.44
C ALA A 49 9.16 -2.83 -2.70
N GLY A 50 9.66 -2.14 -3.73
CA GLY A 50 9.03 -2.07 -5.03
C GLY A 50 8.81 -3.47 -5.63
N ARG A 51 9.84 -4.32 -5.65
CA ARG A 51 9.73 -5.71 -6.14
C ARG A 51 8.63 -6.49 -5.41
N ARG A 52 8.55 -6.38 -4.08
CA ARG A 52 7.53 -7.08 -3.26
C ARG A 52 6.12 -6.58 -3.52
N TRP A 53 5.93 -5.28 -3.67
CA TRP A 53 4.64 -4.72 -4.09
C TRP A 53 4.22 -5.26 -5.45
N MET A 54 5.13 -5.28 -6.45
CA MET A 54 4.78 -5.81 -7.77
C MET A 54 4.43 -7.29 -7.72
N GLN A 55 5.15 -8.06 -6.91
CA GLN A 55 4.82 -9.46 -6.65
C GLN A 55 3.44 -9.61 -5.99
N ALA A 56 3.12 -8.78 -4.99
CA ALA A 56 1.84 -8.81 -4.29
C ALA A 56 0.65 -8.39 -5.17
N LEU A 57 0.90 -7.51 -6.14
CA LEU A 57 -0.10 -7.02 -7.10
C LEU A 57 -0.24 -7.90 -8.35
N GLY A 58 0.66 -8.87 -8.55
CA GLY A 58 0.67 -9.71 -9.75
C GLY A 58 1.03 -8.95 -11.03
N ILE A 59 1.73 -7.81 -10.94
CA ILE A 59 2.09 -7.00 -12.10
C ILE A 59 3.27 -7.64 -12.82
N THR A 60 3.00 -8.13 -14.03
CA THR A 60 3.97 -8.83 -14.89
C THR A 60 4.34 -8.04 -16.15
N ALA A 61 3.66 -6.92 -16.42
CA ALA A 61 4.03 -6.08 -17.55
C ALA A 61 5.39 -5.40 -17.30
N THR A 62 6.19 -5.24 -18.35
CA THR A 62 7.49 -4.57 -18.22
C THR A 62 7.32 -3.08 -18.01
N ARG A 63 7.90 -2.55 -16.93
CA ARG A 63 7.84 -1.12 -16.55
C ARG A 63 9.17 -0.69 -15.93
N ALA A 64 9.52 0.57 -16.08
CA ALA A 64 10.57 1.20 -15.28
C ALA A 64 9.88 2.20 -14.36
N ILE A 65 10.25 2.23 -13.09
CA ILE A 65 9.75 3.22 -12.12
C ILE A 65 10.95 3.88 -11.48
N GLU A 66 11.03 5.20 -11.62
CA GLU A 66 12.09 6.07 -11.12
C GLU A 66 11.72 6.65 -9.75
N LEU A 67 12.50 6.30 -8.72
CA LEU A 67 12.35 6.86 -7.39
C LEU A 67 13.47 7.85 -7.07
N ARG A 68 13.07 9.02 -6.58
CA ARG A 68 13.96 10.03 -6.00
C ARG A 68 14.01 9.90 -4.49
N VAL A 69 15.19 9.76 -3.91
CA VAL A 69 15.38 9.83 -2.45
C VAL A 69 15.80 11.24 -2.04
N ALA A 70 15.06 11.82 -1.11
CA ALA A 70 15.38 13.11 -0.51
C ALA A 70 15.62 12.98 1.01
N VAL A 71 16.35 13.95 1.58
CA VAL A 71 16.56 14.06 3.03
C VAL A 71 16.04 15.40 3.50
N SER A 72 15.24 15.40 4.57
CA SER A 72 14.70 16.63 5.15
C SER A 72 14.61 16.53 6.67
N ASN A 73 14.18 17.63 7.32
CA ASN A 73 13.94 17.66 8.76
C ASN A 73 12.50 17.23 9.08
N VAL A 74 12.20 15.97 8.83
CA VAL A 74 10.94 15.31 9.21
C VAL A 74 11.20 14.25 10.29
N PRO A 75 10.23 13.95 11.15
CA PRO A 75 10.42 12.99 12.24
C PRO A 75 10.60 11.54 11.77
N THR A 76 10.08 11.19 10.59
CA THR A 76 9.99 9.82 10.06
C THR A 76 10.40 9.78 8.58
N ALA A 77 9.65 9.10 7.72
CA ALA A 77 9.76 9.12 6.28
C ALA A 77 8.41 9.50 5.63
N ASN A 78 8.41 9.83 4.34
CA ASN A 78 7.21 10.11 3.55
C ASN A 78 7.41 9.65 2.09
N GLY A 79 6.39 9.02 1.51
CA GLY A 79 6.33 8.59 0.12
C GLY A 79 5.23 9.31 -0.65
N THR A 80 5.51 9.66 -1.91
CA THR A 80 4.50 10.22 -2.82
C THR A 80 4.83 9.88 -4.26
N SER A 81 3.82 9.75 -5.10
CA SER A 81 4.03 9.91 -6.54
C SER A 81 4.19 11.40 -6.87
N ASN A 82 5.02 11.72 -7.84
CA ASN A 82 5.30 13.10 -8.27
C ASN A 82 4.30 13.60 -9.32
N ALA A 83 3.47 12.70 -9.85
CA ALA A 83 2.41 13.01 -10.80
C ALA A 83 1.07 12.38 -10.37
N SER A 84 0.00 12.83 -11.00
CA SER A 84 -1.30 12.18 -10.94
C SER A 84 -1.98 12.32 -12.29
N SER A 85 -2.75 11.31 -12.68
CA SER A 85 -3.39 11.24 -13.99
C SER A 85 -4.90 11.13 -13.86
N PRO A 86 -5.69 11.93 -14.59
CA PRO A 86 -7.15 11.79 -14.59
C PRO A 86 -7.53 10.49 -15.29
N ILE A 87 -8.33 9.66 -14.62
CA ILE A 87 -8.79 8.37 -15.14
C ILE A 87 -10.27 8.36 -15.51
N GLY A 88 -11.01 9.42 -15.17
CA GLY A 88 -12.40 9.60 -15.53
C GLY A 88 -13.14 10.56 -14.62
N THR A 89 -14.45 10.63 -14.79
CA THR A 89 -15.35 11.39 -13.93
C THR A 89 -16.37 10.43 -13.32
N ILE A 90 -16.48 10.42 -11.99
CA ILE A 90 -17.47 9.64 -11.24
C ILE A 90 -18.26 10.61 -10.37
N ALA A 91 -19.60 10.49 -10.39
CA ALA A 91 -20.51 11.35 -9.61
C ALA A 91 -20.23 12.86 -9.75
N GLY A 92 -19.87 13.30 -10.96
CA GLY A 92 -19.54 14.70 -11.25
C GLY A 92 -18.18 15.17 -10.75
N ARG A 93 -17.32 14.28 -10.23
CA ARG A 93 -15.96 14.59 -9.78
C ARG A 93 -14.91 13.92 -10.64
N THR A 94 -13.85 14.66 -10.97
CA THR A 94 -12.70 14.09 -11.68
C THR A 94 -11.94 13.15 -10.74
N THR A 95 -11.73 11.91 -11.15
CA THR A 95 -10.97 10.92 -10.39
C THR A 95 -9.54 10.88 -10.90
N TYR A 96 -8.60 11.01 -9.99
CA TYR A 96 -7.16 10.95 -10.27
C TYR A 96 -6.53 9.70 -9.67
N GLU A 97 -5.66 9.08 -10.45
CA GLU A 97 -4.78 7.98 -10.03
C GLU A 97 -3.37 8.55 -9.75
N GLN A 98 -2.64 7.95 -8.81
CA GLN A 98 -1.22 8.30 -8.59
C GLN A 98 -0.42 7.99 -9.86
N GLY A 99 0.60 8.80 -10.18
CA GLY A 99 1.37 8.69 -11.42
C GLY A 99 2.01 7.31 -11.61
N VAL A 100 2.67 6.80 -10.56
CA VAL A 100 3.27 5.45 -10.58
C VAL A 100 2.21 4.38 -10.83
N ALA A 101 1.04 4.48 -10.19
CA ALA A 101 -0.06 3.53 -10.41
C ALA A 101 -0.56 3.58 -11.86
N TYR A 102 -0.73 4.77 -12.40
CA TYR A 102 -1.13 5.00 -13.79
C TYR A 102 -0.12 4.42 -14.78
N GLU A 103 1.18 4.63 -14.53
CA GLU A 103 2.24 4.08 -15.38
C GLU A 103 2.29 2.56 -15.33
N LEU A 104 2.22 1.97 -14.13
CA LEU A 104 2.19 0.52 -13.98
C LEU A 104 1.04 -0.10 -14.79
N ARG A 105 -0.15 0.51 -14.69
CA ARG A 105 -1.36 0.04 -15.36
C ARG A 105 -1.33 0.26 -16.87
N THR A 106 -0.89 1.43 -17.34
CA THR A 106 -1.03 1.83 -18.75
C THR A 106 0.25 1.66 -19.58
N GLY A 107 1.41 1.65 -18.93
CA GLY A 107 2.72 1.76 -19.58
C GLY A 107 3.05 3.17 -20.07
N THR A 108 2.24 4.17 -19.72
CA THR A 108 2.50 5.58 -20.04
C THR A 108 3.05 6.28 -18.80
N ASP A 109 4.27 6.77 -18.90
CA ASP A 109 4.87 7.67 -17.91
C ASP A 109 4.21 9.07 -18.02
N PRO A 110 3.49 9.53 -16.97
CA PRO A 110 2.75 10.78 -17.01
C PRO A 110 3.61 12.04 -16.77
N ASN A 111 4.87 11.89 -16.34
CA ASN A 111 5.80 12.98 -16.02
C ASN A 111 7.03 13.02 -16.92
N GLY A 112 7.14 12.10 -17.87
CA GLY A 112 8.33 11.96 -18.72
C GLY A 112 9.56 11.69 -17.86
N ALA A 113 10.74 12.12 -18.33
CA ALA A 113 12.02 11.81 -17.68
C ALA A 113 12.23 12.36 -16.24
N ALA A 114 11.24 13.03 -15.63
CA ALA A 114 11.29 13.34 -14.20
C ALA A 114 11.03 12.06 -13.38
N PRO A 115 11.48 11.97 -12.11
CA PRO A 115 11.20 10.80 -11.28
C PRO A 115 9.70 10.65 -11.00
N ASP A 116 9.20 9.41 -11.01
CA ASP A 116 7.78 9.10 -10.83
C ASP A 116 7.31 9.18 -9.38
N GLY A 117 8.24 8.92 -8.46
CA GLY A 117 7.99 8.98 -7.02
C GLY A 117 9.13 9.59 -6.25
N THR A 118 8.80 10.16 -5.09
CA THR A 118 9.78 10.65 -4.12
C THR A 118 9.58 9.99 -2.78
N VAL A 119 10.67 9.49 -2.20
CA VAL A 119 10.71 9.03 -0.80
C VAL A 119 11.65 9.94 -0.02
N THR A 120 11.11 10.62 0.99
CA THR A 120 11.86 11.55 1.82
C THR A 120 12.10 10.96 3.20
N PHE A 121 13.35 10.90 3.64
CA PHE A 121 13.71 10.44 4.98
C PHE A 121 14.13 11.60 5.89
N GLY A 122 13.70 11.54 7.14
CA GLY A 122 14.27 12.31 8.25
C GLY A 122 15.69 11.85 8.54
N LEU A 123 16.67 12.76 8.50
CA LEU A 123 18.09 12.36 8.66
C LEU A 123 18.36 11.66 10.01
N ALA A 124 17.79 12.20 11.10
CA ALA A 124 17.94 11.63 12.43
C ALA A 124 17.24 10.27 12.53
N TYR A 125 16.06 10.13 11.93
CA TYR A 125 15.32 8.88 11.89
C TYR A 125 16.10 7.78 11.16
N LEU A 126 16.60 8.09 9.96
CA LEU A 126 17.40 7.16 9.15
C LEU A 126 18.62 6.63 9.90
N ARG A 127 19.35 7.50 10.63
CA ARG A 127 20.59 7.13 11.34
C ARG A 127 20.36 6.49 12.71
N ASN A 128 19.39 7.00 13.45
CA ASN A 128 19.27 6.72 14.87
C ASN A 128 18.10 5.79 15.21
N GLU A 129 17.16 5.57 14.29
CA GLU A 129 15.98 4.74 14.53
C GLU A 129 15.96 3.50 13.63
N LEU A 130 16.23 3.67 12.33
CA LEU A 130 16.14 2.59 11.36
C LEU A 130 17.26 1.55 11.54
N TRP A 131 16.87 0.28 11.38
CA TRP A 131 17.78 -0.84 11.16
C TRP A 131 17.58 -1.39 9.76
N PHE A 132 18.68 -1.37 8.99
CA PHE A 132 18.71 -1.91 7.64
C PHE A 132 19.08 -3.39 7.69
N ASP A 133 18.19 -4.24 7.17
CA ASP A 133 18.41 -5.67 7.07
C ASP A 133 19.55 -5.94 6.09
N PRO A 134 20.62 -6.68 6.47
CA PRO A 134 21.69 -7.03 5.55
C PRO A 134 21.23 -7.87 4.35
N ALA A 135 20.07 -8.53 4.46
CA ALA A 135 19.46 -9.34 3.41
C ALA A 135 17.96 -9.00 3.26
N PRO A 136 17.61 -7.80 2.74
CA PRO A 136 16.24 -7.29 2.73
C PRO A 136 15.29 -8.11 1.85
N ALA A 137 15.82 -8.89 0.90
CA ALA A 137 15.03 -9.83 0.12
C ALA A 137 14.64 -11.08 0.90
N ALA A 138 15.57 -11.63 1.69
CA ALA A 138 15.33 -12.82 2.50
C ALA A 138 14.49 -12.51 3.73
N ARG A 139 14.71 -11.34 4.35
CA ARG A 139 14.10 -10.94 5.62
C ARG A 139 14.16 -12.12 6.60
N THR A 140 15.36 -12.50 7.05
CA THR A 140 15.52 -13.59 8.04
C THR A 140 16.23 -13.16 9.31
N ALA A 141 16.98 -12.06 9.29
CA ALA A 141 17.69 -11.57 10.47
C ALA A 141 16.70 -10.89 11.45
N PRO A 142 16.72 -11.23 12.76
CA PRO A 142 15.80 -10.61 13.70
C PRO A 142 16.05 -9.10 13.79
N VAL A 143 14.97 -8.32 13.80
CA VAL A 143 15.06 -6.87 13.98
C VAL A 143 15.52 -6.59 15.42
N PRO A 144 16.54 -5.75 15.65
CA PRO A 144 16.93 -5.38 17.01
C PRO A 144 15.77 -4.73 17.77
N ALA A 145 15.56 -5.15 19.01
CA ALA A 145 14.43 -4.70 19.84
C ALA A 145 14.39 -3.17 20.08
N ASN A 146 15.51 -2.46 19.87
CA ASN A 146 15.62 -1.02 20.01
C ASN A 146 15.64 -0.25 18.68
N ARG A 147 15.26 -0.89 17.57
CA ARG A 147 15.26 -0.28 16.24
C ARG A 147 13.97 -0.57 15.49
N THR A 148 13.63 0.32 14.57
CA THR A 148 12.53 0.13 13.61
C THR A 148 13.06 -0.54 12.35
N ASP A 149 12.32 -1.51 11.80
CA ASP A 149 12.71 -2.23 10.58
C ASP A 149 12.62 -1.33 9.33
N ALA A 150 13.76 -0.99 8.73
CA ALA A 150 13.83 -0.08 7.58
C ALA A 150 13.08 -0.62 6.36
N MET A 151 13.02 -1.94 6.21
CA MET A 151 12.33 -2.58 5.09
C MET A 151 10.81 -2.52 5.25
N SER A 152 10.29 -2.59 6.49
CA SER A 152 8.88 -2.29 6.77
C SER A 152 8.56 -0.85 6.38
N VAL A 153 9.43 0.11 6.72
CA VAL A 153 9.24 1.52 6.35
C VAL A 153 9.31 1.69 4.83
N ALA A 154 10.25 1.04 4.15
CA ALA A 154 10.31 1.07 2.69
C ALA A 154 9.03 0.53 2.03
N LEU A 155 8.47 -0.58 2.53
CA LEU A 155 7.18 -1.10 2.06
C LEU A 155 6.05 -0.09 2.28
N HIS A 156 6.03 0.57 3.44
CA HIS A 156 5.06 1.60 3.79
C HIS A 156 5.12 2.79 2.82
N GLU A 157 6.30 3.35 2.60
CA GLU A 157 6.44 4.50 1.71
C GLU A 157 6.11 4.17 0.25
N ILE A 158 6.43 2.96 -0.21
CA ILE A 158 6.01 2.52 -1.55
C ILE A 158 4.48 2.35 -1.61
N GLY A 159 3.82 1.93 -0.53
CA GLY A 159 2.35 1.94 -0.45
C GLY A 159 1.76 3.32 -0.71
N HIS A 160 2.36 4.37 -0.14
CA HIS A 160 1.99 5.76 -0.44
C HIS A 160 2.27 6.16 -1.89
N VAL A 161 3.43 5.83 -2.43
CA VAL A 161 3.78 6.10 -3.84
C VAL A 161 2.75 5.47 -4.80
N LEU A 162 2.20 4.30 -4.44
CA LEU A 162 1.23 3.58 -5.26
C LEU A 162 -0.21 4.09 -5.10
N ALA A 163 -0.73 4.20 -3.87
CA ALA A 163 -2.16 4.40 -3.68
C ALA A 163 -2.59 5.13 -2.41
N TYR A 164 -1.83 5.03 -1.32
CA TYR A 164 -2.21 5.61 -0.02
C TYR A 164 -1.98 7.13 0.01
N ASN A 165 -2.54 7.84 -0.96
CA ASN A 165 -2.41 9.28 -1.10
C ASN A 165 -3.69 9.85 -1.70
N GLY A 166 -4.05 11.04 -1.25
CA GLY A 166 -5.26 11.73 -1.63
C GLY A 166 -5.29 13.16 -1.12
N TRP A 167 -6.44 13.80 -1.33
CA TRP A 167 -6.72 15.20 -1.04
C TRP A 167 -7.88 15.39 -0.06
N ALA A 168 -8.43 14.31 0.50
CA ALA A 168 -9.38 14.42 1.59
C ALA A 168 -8.77 15.18 2.77
N ASP A 169 -9.57 16.08 3.35
CA ASP A 169 -9.18 16.85 4.52
C ASP A 169 -8.75 15.90 5.66
N LEU A 170 -7.58 16.17 6.25
CA LEU A 170 -6.92 15.25 7.18
C LEU A 170 -7.74 14.99 8.45
N THR A 171 -8.66 15.90 8.81
CA THR A 171 -9.43 15.81 10.05
C THR A 171 -10.84 15.28 9.82
N THR A 172 -11.50 15.77 8.77
CA THR A 172 -12.90 15.46 8.48
C THR A 172 -13.07 14.30 7.49
N GLY A 173 -12.02 13.96 6.75
CA GLY A 173 -12.05 12.98 5.68
C GLY A 173 -12.86 13.40 4.45
N VAL A 174 -13.24 14.68 4.35
CA VAL A 174 -14.04 15.19 3.23
C VAL A 174 -13.14 15.44 2.01
N PRO A 175 -13.34 14.75 0.87
CA PRO A 175 -12.62 15.03 -0.36
C PRO A 175 -13.09 16.31 -1.05
N PRO A 176 -12.24 16.94 -1.88
CA PRO A 176 -12.61 18.14 -2.64
C PRO A 176 -13.89 17.95 -3.47
N ALA A 177 -14.63 19.04 -3.65
CA ALA A 177 -15.97 18.98 -4.25
C ALA A 177 -15.96 18.60 -5.75
N THR A 178 -14.88 18.88 -6.48
CA THR A 178 -14.80 18.72 -7.93
C THR A 178 -13.83 17.61 -8.38
N TYR A 179 -13.02 17.08 -7.46
CA TYR A 179 -12.08 16.01 -7.75
C TYR A 179 -11.74 15.19 -6.50
N TRP A 180 -11.22 13.99 -6.71
CA TRP A 180 -10.69 13.12 -5.66
C TRP A 180 -9.63 12.18 -6.24
N SER A 181 -8.85 11.52 -5.38
CA SER A 181 -8.04 10.37 -5.79
C SER A 181 -8.87 9.08 -5.85
N THR A 182 -8.30 8.02 -6.43
CA THR A 182 -8.85 6.67 -6.31
C THR A 182 -8.97 6.20 -4.86
N PHE A 183 -8.09 6.66 -3.97
CA PHE A 183 -8.16 6.40 -2.52
C PHE A 183 -9.31 7.17 -1.85
N ASP A 184 -9.34 8.49 -2.03
CA ASP A 184 -10.35 9.39 -1.46
C ASP A 184 -11.77 9.01 -1.86
N ARG A 185 -11.96 8.45 -3.07
CA ARG A 185 -13.25 7.96 -3.56
C ARG A 185 -13.91 6.99 -2.58
N TRP A 186 -13.11 6.18 -1.89
CA TRP A 186 -13.60 5.19 -0.94
C TRP A 186 -13.68 5.72 0.50
N MET A 187 -13.27 6.97 0.74
CA MET A 187 -13.32 7.58 2.05
C MET A 187 -14.74 8.05 2.38
N GLN A 188 -15.27 7.55 3.50
CA GLN A 188 -16.48 8.07 4.12
C GLN A 188 -16.09 9.02 5.26
N PRO A 189 -16.42 10.32 5.15
CA PRO A 189 -16.17 11.31 6.18
C PRO A 189 -16.79 10.93 7.53
N GLY A 190 -16.07 11.21 8.62
CA GLY A 190 -16.49 10.88 9.98
C GLY A 190 -15.40 11.16 11.01
N ALA A 191 -15.69 10.84 12.27
CA ALA A 191 -14.75 10.93 13.40
C ALA A 191 -14.69 9.57 14.15
N PRO A 192 -13.87 8.60 13.69
CA PRO A 192 -12.94 8.67 12.57
C PRO A 192 -13.61 8.51 11.21
N SER A 193 -12.91 8.91 10.15
CA SER A 193 -13.29 8.55 8.78
C SER A 193 -12.96 7.08 8.52
N VAL A 194 -13.65 6.46 7.58
CA VAL A 194 -13.47 5.04 7.25
C VAL A 194 -13.31 4.83 5.75
N ILE A 195 -12.70 3.71 5.35
CA ILE A 195 -12.66 3.27 3.95
C ILE A 195 -13.80 2.28 3.69
N THR A 196 -14.58 2.56 2.65
CA THR A 196 -15.78 1.81 2.25
C THR A 196 -15.59 0.99 0.99
N GLY A 197 -14.34 0.84 0.54
CA GLY A 197 -14.00 -0.01 -0.60
C GLY A 197 -14.45 -1.46 -0.36
N PRO A 198 -15.15 -2.10 -1.31
CA PRO A 198 -15.72 -3.43 -1.11
C PRO A 198 -14.66 -4.49 -0.77
N TYR A 199 -13.47 -4.41 -1.35
CA TYR A 199 -12.40 -5.36 -1.05
C TYR A 199 -11.85 -5.12 0.37
N ALA A 200 -11.55 -3.86 0.75
CA ALA A 200 -11.06 -3.52 2.08
C ALA A 200 -12.07 -3.93 3.18
N VAL A 201 -13.36 -3.65 2.97
CA VAL A 201 -14.44 -4.06 3.87
C VAL A 201 -14.50 -5.59 3.99
N ALA A 202 -14.38 -6.32 2.87
CA ALA A 202 -14.41 -7.77 2.89
C ALA A 202 -13.19 -8.38 3.60
N ALA A 203 -12.00 -7.80 3.40
CA ALA A 203 -10.75 -8.26 4.01
C ALA A 203 -10.74 -8.03 5.53
N TRP A 204 -11.22 -6.87 5.98
CA TRP A 204 -11.22 -6.50 7.39
C TRP A 204 -12.47 -7.01 8.15
N GLY A 205 -13.58 -7.19 7.44
CA GLY A 205 -14.88 -7.62 7.99
C GLY A 205 -15.83 -6.46 8.33
N TYR A 206 -15.36 -5.22 8.25
CA TYR A 206 -16.13 -3.97 8.34
C TYR A 206 -15.29 -2.85 7.72
N ALA A 207 -15.86 -1.65 7.56
CA ALA A 207 -15.13 -0.49 7.03
C ALA A 207 -13.99 -0.08 7.98
N PRO A 208 -12.70 -0.26 7.61
CA PRO A 208 -11.59 0.08 8.49
C PRO A 208 -11.47 1.60 8.65
N ASP A 209 -11.18 2.05 9.87
CA ASP A 209 -10.93 3.47 10.14
C ASP A 209 -9.55 3.91 9.68
N VAL A 210 -9.47 5.17 9.25
CA VAL A 210 -8.20 5.85 8.98
C VAL A 210 -7.79 6.74 10.14
N THR A 211 -6.49 6.98 10.28
CA THR A 211 -5.94 7.80 11.36
C THR A 211 -6.42 9.24 11.26
N THR A 212 -7.06 9.73 12.32
CA THR A 212 -7.54 11.12 12.39
C THR A 212 -6.37 12.08 12.43
N GLY A 213 -6.36 13.08 11.53
CA GLY A 213 -5.22 13.98 11.35
C GLY A 213 -4.08 13.41 10.51
N ASN A 214 -4.18 12.14 10.09
CA ASN A 214 -3.23 11.45 9.23
C ASN A 214 -3.93 10.40 8.33
N ASN A 215 -5.00 10.82 7.65
CA ASN A 215 -6.01 9.98 7.01
C ASN A 215 -5.55 9.11 5.82
N LYS A 216 -4.25 9.09 5.53
CA LYS A 216 -3.59 8.23 4.55
C LYS A 216 -3.11 6.91 5.16
N HIS A 217 -3.50 6.65 6.39
CA HIS A 217 -3.02 5.55 7.19
C HIS A 217 -4.16 4.90 7.97
N TRP A 218 -3.96 3.66 8.42
CA TRP A 218 -4.92 2.88 9.19
C TRP A 218 -4.90 3.18 10.69
N GLY A 219 -6.08 3.12 11.29
CA GLY A 219 -6.29 2.97 12.73
C GLY A 219 -6.02 4.23 13.56
N ASN A 220 -6.53 4.22 14.79
CA ASN A 220 -6.37 5.29 15.76
C ASN A 220 -5.97 4.74 17.13
N ALA A 221 -4.96 5.34 17.78
CA ALA A 221 -4.49 4.90 19.11
C ALA A 221 -5.58 4.90 20.19
N ALA A 222 -6.52 5.85 20.12
CA ALA A 222 -7.60 5.99 21.09
C ALA A 222 -8.64 4.85 21.03
N LEU A 223 -8.65 4.04 19.96
CA LEU A 223 -9.59 2.94 19.78
C LEU A 223 -9.04 1.59 20.27
N LEU A 224 -7.79 1.54 20.76
CA LEU A 224 -7.20 0.34 21.39
C LEU A 224 -7.97 -0.15 22.63
N ALA A 225 -8.73 0.73 23.30
CA ALA A 225 -9.38 0.43 24.58
C ALA A 225 -10.88 0.09 24.48
N ALA A 226 -11.48 0.20 23.30
CA ALA A 226 -12.89 -0.12 23.12
C ALA A 226 -13.16 -0.37 21.63
N HIS A 227 -13.07 -1.63 21.21
CA HIS A 227 -13.94 -2.05 20.12
C HIS A 227 -15.33 -2.22 20.75
N PRO A 228 -16.31 -1.32 20.52
CA PRO A 228 -17.69 -1.73 20.71
C PRO A 228 -17.88 -3.03 19.89
N ALA A 229 -18.56 -4.01 20.49
CA ALA A 229 -18.86 -5.28 19.83
C ALA A 229 -19.29 -5.02 18.38
N ARG A 230 -18.70 -5.77 17.43
CA ARG A 230 -19.02 -5.79 15.98
C ARG A 230 -20.39 -5.16 15.71
N GLN A 231 -20.41 -3.87 15.41
CA GLN A 231 -21.62 -3.28 14.87
C GLN A 231 -21.59 -3.60 13.39
N SER A 232 -22.43 -4.55 12.97
CA SER A 232 -22.69 -4.70 11.54
C SER A 232 -23.30 -3.38 11.08
N LEU A 233 -22.53 -2.59 10.34
CA LEU A 233 -23.09 -1.50 9.59
C LEU A 233 -23.95 -2.12 8.49
N ALA A 234 -25.15 -1.57 8.28
CA ALA A 234 -26.05 -2.02 7.23
C ALA A 234 -25.31 -1.97 5.87
N PRO A 235 -25.59 -2.92 4.95
CA PRO A 235 -25.03 -2.88 3.61
C PRO A 235 -25.27 -1.50 2.98
N VAL A 236 -24.18 -0.86 2.53
CA VAL A 236 -24.27 0.37 1.73
C VAL A 236 -24.77 -0.04 0.35
N GLU A 237 -25.99 0.34 -0.02
CA GLU A 237 -26.43 0.23 -1.41
C GLU A 237 -25.77 1.35 -2.24
N TRP A 238 -25.08 0.91 -3.29
CA TRP A 238 -24.36 1.77 -4.22
C TRP A 238 -25.26 2.13 -5.39
N ALA A 239 -25.55 3.41 -5.55
CA ALA A 239 -26.16 3.93 -6.77
C ALA A 239 -25.25 5.02 -7.34
N TYR A 240 -24.82 4.86 -8.60
CA TYR A 240 -24.03 5.86 -9.33
C TYR A 240 -22.72 6.30 -8.64
N GLY A 241 -22.11 5.40 -7.85
CA GLY A 241 -20.81 5.64 -7.22
C GLY A 241 -20.83 6.54 -5.98
N ALA A 242 -21.98 6.72 -5.32
CA ALA A 242 -22.09 7.40 -4.04
C ALA A 242 -22.91 6.57 -3.03
N PRO A 243 -22.59 6.62 -1.72
CA PRO A 243 -23.41 6.00 -0.69
C PRO A 243 -24.77 6.73 -0.59
N VAL A 244 -25.87 6.00 -0.76
CA VAL A 244 -27.21 6.53 -0.54
C VAL A 244 -27.49 6.53 0.98
N PRO A 245 -27.79 7.67 1.62
CA PRO A 245 -28.18 7.66 3.03
C PRO A 245 -29.56 7.01 3.15
N GLN A 246 -29.64 5.83 3.76
CA GLN A 246 -30.92 5.30 4.23
C GLN A 246 -31.03 5.40 5.75
N ALA A 247 -32.13 5.98 6.19
CA ALA A 247 -32.49 6.09 7.60
C ALA A 247 -33.06 4.76 8.11
N THR A 248 -32.34 4.18 9.08
CA THR A 248 -32.77 3.32 10.20
C THR A 248 -33.49 1.98 9.99
N CYS A 249 -32.94 0.99 10.72
CA CYS A 249 -33.54 -0.14 11.46
C CYS A 249 -33.65 -1.55 10.84
N GLU A 250 -32.87 -2.45 11.49
CA GLU A 250 -33.04 -3.88 11.86
C GLU A 250 -33.22 -5.02 10.82
N LEU A 251 -32.34 -6.05 10.98
CA LEU A 251 -32.36 -7.48 10.53
C LEU A 251 -31.74 -7.84 9.13
N PRO A 252 -31.50 -9.14 8.84
CA PRO A 252 -30.35 -10.01 9.18
C PRO A 252 -29.49 -10.36 7.91
N PRO A 253 -28.36 -11.11 8.01
CA PRO A 253 -27.31 -11.09 6.99
C PRO A 253 -27.70 -11.83 5.70
N SER A 254 -27.41 -11.21 4.55
CA SER A 254 -27.61 -11.77 3.20
C SER A 254 -26.53 -12.79 2.85
N ILE A 255 -26.97 -13.82 2.11
CA ILE A 255 -26.39 -15.16 1.97
C ILE A 255 -25.56 -15.35 0.69
N ASP A 256 -25.28 -14.29 -0.09
CA ASP A 256 -24.74 -14.43 -1.46
C ASP A 256 -23.48 -13.58 -1.74
N ALA A 257 -22.49 -13.62 -0.84
CA ALA A 257 -21.11 -13.29 -1.21
C ALA A 257 -20.42 -14.55 -1.76
N PRO A 258 -19.93 -14.58 -3.00
CA PRO A 258 -19.19 -15.74 -3.49
C PRO A 258 -17.95 -15.97 -2.61
N PRO A 259 -17.60 -17.22 -2.28
CA PRO A 259 -16.44 -17.51 -1.46
C PRO A 259 -15.18 -17.21 -2.27
N SER A 260 -14.60 -16.02 -2.07
CA SER A 260 -13.24 -15.77 -2.48
C SER A 260 -12.31 -16.56 -1.56
N PHE A 261 -11.39 -17.26 -2.22
CA PHE A 261 -10.51 -18.25 -1.63
C PHE A 261 -9.60 -17.64 -0.55
N ALA A 262 -9.48 -18.39 0.55
CA ALA A 262 -8.44 -18.33 1.58
C ALA A 262 -8.21 -17.00 2.30
N ARG A 263 -9.01 -16.81 3.37
CA ARG A 263 -8.54 -16.23 4.63
C ARG A 263 -7.22 -16.91 5.07
N GLU A 264 -6.14 -16.16 5.17
CA GLU A 264 -5.61 -15.88 6.50
C GLU A 264 -6.46 -14.71 7.01
N ALA A 265 -7.45 -15.04 7.85
CA ALA A 265 -8.21 -14.00 8.52
C ALA A 265 -7.25 -13.17 9.35
N ALA A 266 -7.47 -11.85 9.41
CA ALA A 266 -7.01 -11.08 10.54
C ALA A 266 -7.32 -11.88 11.82
N ALA A 267 -6.29 -12.14 12.63
CA ALA A 267 -6.44 -12.88 13.87
C ALA A 267 -7.55 -12.21 14.71
N PRO A 268 -8.29 -12.95 15.54
CA PRO A 268 -9.40 -12.38 16.31
C PRO A 268 -9.01 -11.20 17.24
N ASP A 269 -7.71 -10.97 17.44
CA ASP A 269 -7.06 -9.89 18.17
C ASP A 269 -6.26 -8.90 17.30
N ALA A 270 -6.22 -9.09 15.98
CA ALA A 270 -5.50 -8.20 15.07
C ALA A 270 -6.13 -6.80 15.07
N THR A 271 -5.29 -5.79 15.23
CA THR A 271 -5.70 -4.39 15.21
C THR A 271 -5.19 -3.69 13.95
N LEU A 272 -5.84 -2.60 13.54
CA LEU A 272 -5.34 -1.78 12.43
C LEU A 272 -3.97 -1.14 12.72
N ILE A 273 -3.52 -1.13 13.97
CA ILE A 273 -2.18 -0.65 14.35
C ILE A 273 -1.10 -1.69 14.02
N ASP A 274 -1.49 -2.95 13.82
CA ASP A 274 -0.59 -4.03 13.41
C ASP A 274 -0.43 -4.10 11.88
N GLU A 275 -1.23 -3.34 11.13
CA GLU A 275 -1.15 -3.28 9.67
C GLU A 275 0.03 -2.42 9.20
N LEU A 276 0.58 -2.75 8.03
CA LEU A 276 1.73 -2.06 7.43
C LEU A 276 1.48 -0.56 7.29
N MET A 277 0.30 -0.18 6.82
CA MET A 277 -0.06 1.22 6.53
C MET A 277 -0.67 1.95 7.74
N ASN A 278 -0.40 1.51 8.97
CA ASN A 278 -0.92 2.21 10.16
C ASN A 278 -0.27 3.60 10.37
N GLY A 279 -1.03 4.53 10.95
CA GLY A 279 -0.60 5.93 11.09
C GLY A 279 -0.15 6.32 12.49
N VAL A 280 0.01 5.32 13.37
CA VAL A 280 0.20 5.53 14.81
C VAL A 280 1.62 5.21 15.20
N VAL A 281 2.10 4.01 14.88
CA VAL A 281 3.39 3.51 15.37
C VAL A 281 3.91 2.34 14.54
N PHE A 282 5.22 2.36 14.30
CA PHE A 282 5.96 1.14 13.99
C PHE A 282 6.65 0.65 15.24
N TYR A 283 6.27 -0.53 15.71
CA TYR A 283 6.88 -1.11 16.89
C TYR A 283 8.33 -1.52 16.59
N ARG A 284 9.24 -1.11 17.47
CA ARG A 284 10.64 -1.54 17.41
C ARG A 284 10.76 -3.04 17.61
N GLY A 285 11.70 -3.68 16.92
CA GLY A 285 11.87 -5.14 16.94
C GLY A 285 10.78 -5.90 16.17
N THR A 286 9.81 -5.21 15.57
CA THR A 286 8.71 -5.81 14.82
C THR A 286 8.94 -5.66 13.32
N ARG A 287 8.41 -6.61 12.57
CA ARG A 287 8.35 -6.57 11.11
C ARG A 287 6.92 -6.47 10.66
N TYR A 288 6.70 -5.58 9.72
CA TYR A 288 5.47 -5.46 8.97
C TYR A 288 5.74 -5.96 7.55
N ASP A 289 4.71 -6.51 6.93
CA ASP A 289 4.72 -6.94 5.54
C ASP A 289 3.37 -6.57 4.91
N ILE A 290 3.27 -6.69 3.59
CA ILE A 290 2.05 -6.33 2.85
C ILE A 290 0.91 -7.27 3.27
N GLY A 291 -0.04 -6.72 4.01
CA GLY A 291 -1.17 -7.43 4.58
C GLY A 291 -2.27 -7.77 3.57
N ALA A 292 -3.26 -8.52 4.02
CA ALA A 292 -4.47 -8.78 3.24
C ALA A 292 -5.27 -7.49 3.02
N LEU A 293 -5.33 -6.62 4.03
CA LEU A 293 -6.01 -5.32 3.92
C LEU A 293 -5.31 -4.41 2.91
N ASP A 294 -3.98 -4.40 2.89
CA ASP A 294 -3.22 -3.59 1.93
C ASP A 294 -3.52 -4.00 0.48
N ARG A 295 -3.48 -5.31 0.19
CA ARG A 295 -3.84 -5.83 -1.14
C ARG A 295 -5.30 -5.56 -1.50
N ALA A 296 -6.19 -5.64 -0.51
CA ALA A 296 -7.60 -5.36 -0.69
C ALA A 296 -7.84 -3.89 -1.09
N LEU A 297 -7.19 -2.94 -0.41
CA LEU A 297 -7.24 -1.54 -0.83
C LEU A 297 -6.67 -1.36 -2.25
N MET A 298 -5.55 -2.01 -2.57
CA MET A 298 -4.99 -1.95 -3.94
C MET A 298 -5.98 -2.46 -5.00
N SER A 299 -6.83 -3.42 -4.66
CA SER A 299 -7.94 -3.84 -5.51
C SER A 299 -9.00 -2.75 -5.64
N ASP A 300 -9.41 -2.12 -4.53
CA ASP A 300 -10.40 -1.04 -4.53
C ASP A 300 -9.95 0.17 -5.37
N VAL A 301 -8.66 0.52 -5.34
CA VAL A 301 -8.12 1.63 -6.15
C VAL A 301 -7.82 1.25 -7.60
N GLY A 302 -8.01 -0.01 -7.99
CA GLY A 302 -7.88 -0.49 -9.38
C GLY A 302 -6.49 -0.95 -9.80
N LEU A 303 -5.58 -1.24 -8.87
CA LEU A 303 -4.20 -1.64 -9.15
C LEU A 303 -3.96 -3.15 -9.28
N MET A 304 -4.95 -3.99 -8.92
CA MET A 304 -4.85 -5.44 -9.11
C MET A 304 -5.47 -5.85 -10.45
N VAL A 305 -4.69 -6.58 -11.24
CA VAL A 305 -4.87 -6.81 -12.70
C VAL A 305 -6.17 -7.58 -13.03
N ASP A 306 -6.75 -8.30 -12.08
CA ASP A 306 -7.89 -9.18 -12.36
C ASP A 306 -9.27 -8.52 -12.25
N ALA A 307 -9.40 -7.21 -11.93
CA ALA A 307 -10.71 -6.72 -11.50
C ALA A 307 -11.33 -5.46 -12.13
N ILE A 308 -10.65 -4.41 -12.62
CA ILE A 308 -11.36 -3.10 -12.72
C ILE A 308 -11.38 -2.38 -14.07
N PHE A 309 -10.73 -2.84 -15.16
CA PHE A 309 -10.81 -2.10 -16.44
C PHE A 309 -11.16 -2.91 -17.70
N GLY A 310 -11.60 -4.17 -17.56
CA GLY A 310 -12.00 -4.99 -18.71
C GLY A 310 -13.18 -4.42 -19.52
N ASN A 311 -14.06 -3.62 -18.91
CA ASN A 311 -15.34 -3.22 -19.53
C ASN A 311 -15.62 -1.72 -19.54
N GLY A 312 -14.61 -0.86 -19.32
CA GLY A 312 -14.78 0.59 -19.32
C GLY A 312 -15.44 1.12 -18.04
N PHE A 313 -15.03 2.33 -17.66
CA PHE A 313 -15.67 3.09 -16.59
C PHE A 313 -17.12 3.42 -17.01
N GLN A 314 -18.09 2.74 -16.42
CA GLN A 314 -19.50 3.16 -16.37
C GLN A 314 -19.94 3.26 -14.92
#